data_AF-A0A7X7MYI9-F1
#
_entry.id   AF-A0A7X7MYI9-F1
#
_cell.length_a   1.000
_cell.length_b   1.000
_cell.length_c   1.000
_cell.angle_alpha   90.00
_cell.angle_beta   90.00
_cell.angle_gamma   90.00
#
_symmetry.space_group_name_H-M   'P 1'
#
loop_
_entity.id
_entity.type
_entity.pdbx_description
1 polymer ?
#
loop_
_entity_poly.entity_id
_entity_poly.type
_entity_poly.pdbx_seq_one_letter_code
_entity_poly.pdbx_strand_id
1 'polypeptide(L)'
;MKKLNLKIVSILTTLTFLLAIITSSFSFRLKIDSHTAFAESSPPIVYGDLDKDGIIDSFDLTLMRTLILDKSEYTAEADLNGDNEINETDLQFLEDYILCKIDVFPIQNKNAVNAIKNNVLQKDYSIITPKEPIETSLTAEMLSVVKGFNNPVDVYEYLYNSIQTEFYFGSRKGAIGTFEQLSGNDIDSSSLLIAILRHM
;
A
#
# COMPACT_ATOMS: atom_id res chain seq x y z
N MET A 1 62.09 30.25 39.66
CA MET A 1 61.60 29.42 38.54
C MET A 1 60.63 28.31 38.97
N LYS A 2 60.89 27.52 40.03
CA LYS A 2 59.99 26.41 40.46
C LYS A 2 58.54 26.82 40.81
N LYS A 3 58.32 27.95 41.50
CA LYS A 3 56.96 28.40 41.89
C LYS A 3 56.06 28.84 40.72
N LEU A 4 56.66 29.35 39.64
CA LEU A 4 55.93 29.78 38.45
C LEU A 4 55.46 28.55 37.64
N ASN A 5 56.33 27.56 37.50
CA ASN A 5 56.01 26.30 36.82
C ASN A 5 54.89 25.52 37.55
N LEU A 6 54.87 25.54 38.89
CA LEU A 6 53.78 24.90 39.65
C LEU A 6 52.42 25.56 39.42
N LYS A 7 52.37 26.90 39.35
CA LYS A 7 51.12 27.64 39.09
C LYS A 7 50.59 27.37 37.67
N ILE A 8 51.48 27.31 36.69
CA ILE A 8 51.12 27.01 35.30
C ILE A 8 50.59 25.57 35.17
N VAL A 9 51.23 24.60 35.83
CA VAL A 9 50.76 23.20 35.83
C VAL A 9 49.38 23.08 36.48
N SER A 10 49.12 23.78 37.58
CA SER A 10 47.80 23.80 38.23
C SER A 10 46.69 24.42 37.38
N ILE A 11 47.00 25.46 36.60
CA ILE A 11 46.03 26.08 35.68
C ILE A 11 45.75 25.14 34.50
N LEU A 12 46.78 24.46 33.99
CA LEU A 12 46.63 23.52 32.90
C LEU A 12 45.79 22.30 33.29
N THR A 13 46.00 21.74 34.49
CA THR A 13 45.22 20.59 34.98
C THR A 13 43.76 20.94 35.27
N THR A 14 43.49 22.14 35.78
CA THR A 14 42.10 22.61 36.01
C THR A 14 41.38 22.92 34.71
N LEU A 15 42.06 23.47 33.70
CA LEU A 15 41.50 23.70 32.36
C LEU A 15 41.14 22.39 31.65
N THR A 16 42.00 21.37 31.74
CA THR A 16 41.70 20.05 31.15
C THR A 16 40.51 19.37 31.82
N PHE A 17 40.35 19.56 33.13
CA PHE A 17 39.21 19.01 33.88
C PHE A 17 37.90 19.75 33.50
N LEU A 18 37.95 21.07 33.31
CA LEU A 18 36.82 21.86 32.82
C LEU A 18 36.39 21.45 31.41
N LEU A 19 37.35 21.18 30.52
CA LEU A 19 37.07 20.73 29.15
C LEU A 19 36.41 19.34 29.11
N ALA A 20 36.82 18.43 30.01
CA ALA A 20 36.24 17.09 30.13
C ALA A 20 34.74 17.14 30.55
N ILE A 21 34.36 18.07 31.43
CA ILE A 21 32.97 18.26 31.88
C ILE A 21 32.07 18.78 30.74
N ILE A 22 32.61 19.63 29.87
CA ILE A 22 31.88 20.12 28.68
C ILE A 22 31.64 18.95 27.71
N THR A 23 32.64 18.09 27.49
CA THR A 23 32.50 16.94 26.57
C THR A 23 31.55 15.85 27.07
N SER A 24 31.40 15.67 28.39
CA SER A 24 30.45 14.68 28.94
C SER A 24 29.00 15.14 28.88
N SER A 25 28.77 16.45 28.87
CA SER A 25 27.41 17.05 28.80
C SER A 25 27.02 17.49 27.39
N PHE A 26 27.96 17.57 26.44
CA PHE A 26 27.69 17.92 25.06
C PHE A 26 27.33 16.68 24.25
N SER A 27 26.12 16.16 24.47
CA SER A 27 25.47 15.29 23.49
C SER A 27 25.11 16.11 22.26
N PHE A 28 26.07 16.37 21.38
CA PHE A 28 25.77 16.87 20.04
C PHE A 28 25.22 15.73 19.20
N ARG A 29 23.93 15.43 19.39
CA ARG A 29 23.17 14.74 18.37
C ARG A 29 22.88 15.75 17.27
N LEU A 30 23.82 15.94 16.34
CA LEU A 30 23.43 16.19 14.96
C LEU A 30 22.77 14.92 14.46
N LYS A 31 21.44 14.83 14.62
CA LYS A 31 20.66 13.98 13.74
C LYS A 31 19.95 14.91 12.77
N ILE A 32 20.56 14.98 11.60
CA ILE A 32 20.04 15.50 10.34
C ILE A 32 18.52 15.37 10.31
N ASP A 33 17.84 16.47 9.98
CA ASP A 33 16.43 16.50 9.64
C ASP A 33 16.16 15.48 8.53
N SER A 34 15.70 14.33 8.97
CA SER A 34 14.68 13.61 8.24
C SER A 34 13.59 13.41 9.27
N HIS A 35 12.61 14.31 9.26
CA HIS A 35 11.24 13.85 9.51
C HIS A 35 10.90 12.88 8.38
N THR A 36 11.54 11.70 8.34
CA THR A 36 10.80 10.50 8.05
C THR A 36 9.80 10.46 9.19
N ALA A 37 8.61 11.02 8.93
CA ALA A 37 7.43 10.57 9.62
C ALA A 37 7.47 9.05 9.47
N PHE A 38 7.98 8.37 10.49
CA PHE A 38 7.50 7.04 10.75
C PHE A 38 6.01 7.30 10.94
N ALA A 39 5.23 6.94 9.92
CA ALA A 39 3.81 6.77 10.11
C ALA A 39 3.70 5.86 11.32
N GLU A 40 3.35 6.43 12.47
CA GLU A 40 2.74 5.64 13.52
C GLU A 40 1.56 5.01 12.80
N SER A 41 1.67 3.72 12.49
CA SER A 41 0.50 2.98 12.06
C SER A 41 -0.50 3.19 13.18
N SER A 42 -1.53 3.99 12.91
CA SER A 42 -2.65 4.18 13.82
C SER A 42 -3.01 2.80 14.39
N PRO A 43 -3.18 2.67 15.72
CA PRO A 43 -3.51 1.38 16.30
C PRO A 43 -4.68 0.77 15.52
N PRO A 44 -4.66 -0.55 15.29
CA PRO A 44 -5.71 -1.19 14.50
C PRO A 44 -7.06 -0.84 15.10
N ILE A 45 -7.92 -0.23 14.28
CA ILE A 45 -9.25 0.21 14.69
C ILE A 45 -10.04 -1.04 15.10
N VAL A 46 -10.56 -1.01 16.33
CA VAL A 46 -11.48 -2.03 16.84
C VAL A 46 -12.89 -1.50 16.61
N TYR A 47 -13.56 -2.03 15.59
CA TYR A 47 -14.94 -1.65 15.28
C TYR A 47 -15.86 -2.09 16.44
N GLY A 48 -16.78 -1.22 16.85
CA GLY A 48 -17.74 -1.48 17.92
C GLY A 48 -17.26 -1.12 19.33
N ASP A 49 -15.97 -0.82 19.50
CA ASP A 49 -15.37 -0.36 20.76
C ASP A 49 -15.28 1.17 20.74
N LEU A 50 -16.20 1.84 21.45
CA LEU A 50 -16.38 3.29 21.43
C LEU A 50 -15.68 3.98 22.60
N ASP A 51 -15.44 3.28 23.72
CA ASP A 51 -14.68 3.81 24.85
C ASP A 51 -13.19 3.42 24.84
N LYS A 52 -12.79 2.55 23.91
CA LYS A 52 -11.41 2.11 23.62
C LYS A 52 -10.81 1.26 24.72
N ASP A 53 -11.64 0.50 25.43
CA ASP A 53 -11.20 -0.42 26.46
C ASP A 53 -10.76 -1.80 25.91
N GLY A 54 -11.03 -2.06 24.62
CA GLY A 54 -10.70 -3.29 23.90
C GLY A 54 -11.75 -4.40 24.03
N ILE A 55 -12.89 -4.13 24.67
CA ILE A 55 -14.04 -5.00 24.86
C ILE A 55 -15.24 -4.36 24.16
N ILE A 56 -16.19 -5.17 23.72
CA ILE A 56 -17.43 -4.68 23.11
C ILE A 56 -18.59 -5.11 24.01
N ASP A 57 -19.20 -4.17 24.71
CA ASP A 57 -20.26 -4.45 25.68
C ASP A 57 -21.37 -3.38 25.73
N SER A 58 -22.18 -3.41 26.80
CA SER A 58 -23.31 -2.49 26.99
C SER A 58 -22.92 -1.01 27.14
N PHE A 59 -21.67 -0.70 27.51
CA PHE A 59 -21.16 0.66 27.59
C PHE A 59 -21.04 1.27 26.20
N ASP A 60 -20.50 0.52 25.22
CA ASP A 60 -20.43 0.94 23.82
C ASP A 60 -21.81 1.21 23.24
N LEU A 61 -22.78 0.35 23.54
CA LEU A 61 -24.15 0.54 23.08
C LEU A 61 -24.77 1.85 23.61
N THR A 62 -24.45 2.21 24.85
CA THR A 62 -24.89 3.48 25.45
C THR A 62 -24.23 4.67 24.76
N LEU A 63 -22.93 4.56 24.45
CA LEU A 63 -22.20 5.58 23.71
C LEU A 63 -22.72 5.72 22.29
N MET A 64 -22.96 4.63 21.57
CA MET A 64 -23.53 4.63 20.22
C MET A 64 -24.87 5.38 20.18
N ARG A 65 -25.78 5.09 21.11
CA ARG A 65 -27.06 5.82 21.23
C ARG A 65 -26.84 7.31 21.48
N THR A 66 -25.85 7.66 22.29
CA THR A 66 -25.49 9.05 22.55
C THR A 66 -24.97 9.73 21.28
N LEU A 67 -24.08 9.08 20.52
CA LEU A 67 -23.56 9.59 19.25
C LEU A 67 -24.68 9.86 18.23
N ILE A 68 -25.63 8.93 18.09
CA ILE A 68 -26.78 9.05 17.18
C ILE A 68 -27.70 10.21 17.60
N LEU A 69 -27.94 10.39 18.91
CA LEU A 69 -28.79 11.45 19.45
C LEU A 69 -28.15 12.84 19.31
N ASP A 70 -26.87 12.95 19.68
CA ASP A 70 -26.15 14.22 19.70
C ASP A 70 -25.71 14.66 18.29
N LYS A 71 -25.76 13.75 17.30
CA LYS A 71 -25.17 13.96 15.96
C LYS A 71 -23.73 14.43 16.06
N SER A 72 -22.99 13.76 16.93
CA SER A 72 -21.57 14.02 17.17
C SER A 72 -20.74 13.84 15.90
N GLU A 73 -19.47 14.24 15.96
CA GLU A 73 -18.54 13.98 14.88
C GLU A 73 -18.43 12.48 14.58
N TYR A 74 -18.21 12.20 13.30
CA TYR A 74 -18.03 10.85 12.79
C TYR A 74 -16.81 10.17 13.43
N THR A 75 -17.00 8.94 13.91
CA THR A 75 -15.96 8.04 14.40
C THR A 75 -15.97 6.75 13.60
N ALA A 76 -14.79 6.30 13.15
CA ALA A 76 -14.67 5.09 12.32
C ALA A 76 -15.02 3.81 13.11
N GLU A 77 -14.86 3.85 14.44
CA GLU A 77 -15.22 2.79 15.37
C GLU A 77 -16.74 2.54 15.40
N ALA A 78 -17.55 3.57 15.10
CA ALA A 78 -19.01 3.53 15.16
C ALA A 78 -19.69 3.17 13.83
N ASP A 79 -19.02 3.35 12.69
CA ASP A 79 -19.56 2.93 11.38
C ASP A 79 -19.31 1.43 11.18
N LEU A 80 -20.25 0.60 11.63
CA LEU A 80 -20.13 -0.86 11.65
C LEU A 80 -20.49 -1.46 10.30
N ASN A 81 -21.22 -0.72 9.47
CA ASN A 81 -21.66 -1.19 8.18
C ASN A 81 -20.74 -0.69 7.04
N GLY A 82 -20.04 0.43 7.22
CA GLY A 82 -19.13 1.04 6.25
C GLY A 82 -19.83 1.88 5.19
N ASP A 83 -20.85 2.66 5.54
CA ASP A 83 -21.56 3.57 4.63
C ASP A 83 -21.19 5.05 4.87
N ASN A 84 -20.33 5.34 5.84
CA ASN A 84 -19.93 6.66 6.31
C ASN A 84 -21.04 7.44 7.03
N GLU A 85 -22.09 6.77 7.48
CA GLU A 85 -23.11 7.33 8.36
C GLU A 85 -23.10 6.58 9.69
N ILE A 86 -23.44 7.26 10.80
CA ILE A 86 -23.62 6.62 12.11
C ILE A 86 -25.10 6.76 12.45
N ASN A 87 -25.84 5.66 12.31
CA ASN A 87 -27.29 5.68 12.48
C ASN A 87 -27.81 4.40 13.18
N GLU A 88 -29.13 4.23 13.19
CA GLU A 88 -29.80 3.09 13.83
C GLU A 88 -29.34 1.73 13.26
N THR A 89 -28.85 1.71 12.03
CA THR A 89 -28.31 0.51 11.39
C THR A 89 -27.06 0.02 12.13
N ASP A 90 -26.15 0.93 12.49
CA ASP A 90 -24.93 0.59 13.25
C ASP A 90 -25.27 0.17 14.67
N LEU A 91 -26.24 0.85 15.30
CA LEU A 91 -26.76 0.43 16.60
C LEU A 91 -27.32 -1.00 16.55
N GLN A 92 -28.06 -1.37 15.50
CA GLN A 92 -28.59 -2.72 15.33
C GLN A 92 -27.46 -3.75 15.19
N PHE A 93 -26.40 -3.43 14.43
CA PHE A 93 -25.25 -4.33 14.32
C PHE A 93 -24.52 -4.51 15.65
N LEU A 94 -24.35 -3.44 16.43
CA LEU A 94 -23.76 -3.52 17.76
C LEU A 94 -24.61 -4.37 18.72
N GLU A 95 -25.93 -4.16 18.71
CA GLU A 95 -26.88 -4.99 19.46
C GLU A 95 -26.81 -6.45 19.06
N ASP A 96 -26.79 -6.73 17.76
CA ASP A 96 -26.72 -8.10 17.23
C ASP A 96 -25.39 -8.78 17.57
N TYR A 97 -24.29 -8.02 17.63
CA TYR A 97 -22.99 -8.53 18.05
C TYR A 97 -22.96 -8.90 19.53
N ILE A 98 -23.44 -8.02 20.41
CA ILE A 98 -23.53 -8.30 21.86
C ILE A 98 -24.48 -9.48 22.15
N LEU A 99 -25.53 -9.64 21.33
CA LEU A 99 -26.44 -10.78 21.40
C LEU A 99 -25.90 -12.05 20.71
N CYS A 100 -24.67 -12.02 20.20
CA CYS A 100 -24.04 -13.11 19.45
C CYS A 100 -24.86 -13.62 18.25
N LYS A 101 -25.66 -12.75 17.62
CA LYS A 101 -26.33 -13.06 16.34
C LYS A 101 -25.38 -12.93 15.16
N ILE A 102 -24.36 -12.08 15.30
CA ILE A 102 -23.25 -11.92 14.37
C ILE A 102 -21.93 -12.04 15.12
N ASP A 103 -20.92 -12.61 14.48
CA ASP A 103 -19.57 -12.73 15.04
C ASP A 103 -18.61 -11.65 14.52
N VAL A 104 -18.98 -10.99 13.41
CA VAL A 104 -18.15 -10.04 12.65
C VAL A 104 -19.03 -8.95 12.06
N PHE A 105 -18.60 -7.70 12.13
CA PHE A 105 -19.32 -6.57 11.55
C PHE A 105 -19.21 -6.53 10.02
N PRO A 106 -20.23 -6.02 9.31
CA PRO A 106 -20.19 -5.93 7.84
C PRO A 106 -19.00 -5.15 7.29
N ILE A 107 -18.53 -4.09 7.97
CA ILE A 107 -17.35 -3.31 7.55
C ILE A 107 -16.08 -4.15 7.53
N GLN A 108 -15.91 -5.08 8.47
CA GLN A 108 -14.75 -5.96 8.52
C GLN A 108 -14.73 -6.91 7.31
N ASN A 109 -15.90 -7.38 6.88
CA ASN A 109 -16.02 -8.18 5.65
C ASN A 109 -15.76 -7.32 4.39
N LYS A 110 -16.32 -6.10 4.31
CA LYS A 110 -16.02 -5.16 3.21
C LYS A 110 -14.52 -4.90 3.09
N ASN A 111 -13.83 -4.71 4.20
CA ASN A 111 -12.38 -4.51 4.23
C ASN A 111 -11.61 -5.74 3.74
N ALA A 112 -12.02 -6.95 4.14
CA ALA A 112 -11.43 -8.19 3.62
C ALA A 112 -11.65 -8.33 2.10
N VAL A 113 -12.86 -8.04 1.62
CA VAL A 113 -13.19 -8.08 0.19
C VAL A 113 -12.38 -7.04 -0.60
N ASN A 114 -12.22 -5.83 -0.08
CA ASN A 114 -11.41 -4.78 -0.72
C ASN A 114 -9.93 -5.15 -0.74
N ALA A 115 -9.40 -5.73 0.33
CA ALA A 115 -8.03 -6.26 0.35
C ALA A 115 -7.82 -7.36 -0.69
N ILE A 116 -8.82 -8.21 -0.93
CA ILE A 116 -8.79 -9.21 -2.00
C ILE A 116 -8.85 -8.52 -3.37
N LYS A 117 -9.79 -7.59 -3.60
CA LYS A 117 -9.92 -6.85 -4.87
C LYS A 117 -8.65 -6.08 -5.24
N ASN A 118 -7.96 -5.51 -4.26
CA ASN A 118 -6.71 -4.78 -4.51
C ASN A 118 -5.54 -5.72 -4.86
N ASN A 119 -5.60 -6.98 -4.41
CA ASN A 119 -4.63 -8.02 -4.78
C ASN A 119 -4.99 -8.77 -6.07
N VAL A 120 -6.25 -8.72 -6.49
CA VAL A 120 -6.67 -9.14 -7.83
C VAL A 120 -6.39 -7.96 -8.77
N LEU A 121 -5.18 -7.95 -9.34
CA LEU A 121 -4.71 -6.99 -10.34
C LEU A 121 -5.89 -6.44 -11.18
N GLN A 122 -6.25 -5.16 -10.99
CA GLN A 122 -7.14 -4.48 -11.92
C GLN A 122 -6.40 -4.38 -13.24
N LYS A 123 -6.56 -5.38 -14.11
CA LYS A 123 -5.99 -5.40 -15.45
C LYS A 123 -6.57 -4.21 -16.22
N ASP A 124 -5.70 -3.30 -16.63
CA ASP A 124 -6.10 -2.14 -17.43
C ASP A 124 -6.08 -2.50 -18.91
N TYR A 125 -7.28 -2.81 -19.42
CA TYR A 125 -7.53 -3.19 -20.82
C TYR A 125 -7.60 -1.99 -21.77
N SER A 126 -7.33 -0.77 -21.31
CA SER A 126 -7.39 0.43 -22.15
C SER A 126 -6.36 0.33 -23.28
N ILE A 127 -6.85 0.35 -24.53
CA ILE A 127 -5.99 0.32 -25.72
C ILE A 127 -5.31 1.69 -25.86
N ILE A 128 -3.98 1.71 -25.78
CA ILE A 128 -3.20 2.96 -25.86
C ILE A 128 -2.95 3.37 -27.32
N THR A 129 -3.17 2.45 -28.26
CA THR A 129 -2.82 2.57 -29.68
C THR A 129 -4.04 2.61 -30.60
N PRO A 130 -4.91 3.64 -30.50
CA PRO A 130 -6.14 3.70 -31.28
C PRO A 130 -5.93 3.85 -32.79
N LYS A 131 -4.70 4.19 -33.23
CA LYS A 131 -4.34 4.35 -34.64
C LYS A 131 -3.90 3.04 -35.30
N GLU A 132 -3.54 2.03 -34.49
CA GLU A 132 -3.01 0.78 -35.00
C GLU A 132 -4.14 -0.21 -35.30
N PRO A 133 -3.93 -1.18 -36.22
CA PRO A 133 -4.86 -2.28 -36.38
C PRO A 133 -5.08 -2.98 -35.04
N ILE A 134 -6.34 -3.34 -34.75
CA ILE A 134 -6.75 -4.04 -33.52
C ILE A 134 -5.87 -5.28 -33.26
N GLU A 135 -5.51 -6.01 -34.32
CA GLU A 135 -4.63 -7.18 -34.26
C GLU A 135 -3.28 -6.89 -33.61
N THR A 136 -2.69 -5.73 -33.87
CA THR A 136 -1.35 -5.33 -33.40
C THR A 136 -1.40 -4.24 -32.33
N SER A 137 -2.55 -4.04 -31.70
CA SER A 137 -2.75 -3.02 -30.68
C SER A 137 -2.26 -3.49 -29.30
N LEU A 138 -1.98 -2.52 -28.42
CA LEU A 138 -1.33 -2.71 -27.12
C LEU A 138 -2.18 -2.07 -26.00
N THR A 139 -2.32 -2.78 -24.88
CA THR A 139 -3.00 -2.27 -23.66
C THR A 139 -2.01 -1.62 -22.69
N ALA A 140 -2.54 -0.89 -21.69
CA ALA A 140 -1.74 -0.26 -20.64
C ALA A 140 -0.96 -1.26 -19.78
N GLU A 141 -1.57 -2.41 -19.48
CA GLU A 141 -0.89 -3.51 -18.79
C GLU A 141 0.32 -4.00 -19.59
N MET A 142 0.13 -4.30 -20.88
CA MET A 142 1.20 -4.73 -21.77
C MET A 142 2.33 -3.71 -21.83
N LEU A 143 2.02 -2.40 -21.91
CA LEU A 143 3.05 -1.35 -21.96
C LEU A 143 3.96 -1.35 -20.73
N SER A 144 3.42 -1.66 -19.55
CA SER A 144 4.24 -1.73 -18.33
C SER A 144 5.30 -2.84 -18.42
N VAL A 145 4.97 -3.97 -19.05
CA VAL A 145 5.90 -5.07 -19.33
C VAL A 145 6.90 -4.64 -20.42
N VAL A 146 6.42 -4.01 -21.50
CA VAL A 146 7.28 -3.55 -22.60
C VAL A 146 8.36 -2.59 -22.15
N LYS A 147 8.04 -1.65 -21.25
CA LYS A 147 9.02 -0.69 -20.68
C LYS A 147 10.18 -1.35 -19.93
N GLY A 148 10.05 -2.62 -19.55
CA GLY A 148 11.12 -3.39 -18.92
C GLY A 148 12.14 -3.98 -19.91
N PHE A 149 11.81 -4.02 -21.21
CA PHE A 149 12.67 -4.55 -22.25
C PHE A 149 13.58 -3.46 -22.80
N ASN A 150 14.89 -3.73 -22.87
CA ASN A 150 15.88 -2.75 -23.35
C ASN A 150 16.36 -3.07 -24.76
N ASN A 151 16.24 -4.33 -25.19
CA ASN A 151 16.76 -4.84 -26.45
C ASN A 151 15.76 -5.80 -27.11
N PRO A 152 15.63 -5.84 -28.46
CA PRO A 152 14.77 -6.82 -29.13
C PRO A 152 14.99 -8.28 -28.75
N VAL A 153 16.19 -8.62 -28.26
CA VAL A 153 16.49 -9.95 -27.71
C VAL A 153 15.62 -10.26 -26.49
N ASP A 154 15.40 -9.30 -25.59
CA ASP A 154 14.57 -9.48 -24.39
C ASP A 154 13.12 -9.81 -24.76
N VAL A 155 12.61 -9.18 -25.83
CA VAL A 155 11.27 -9.45 -26.36
C VAL A 155 11.17 -10.86 -26.92
N TYR A 156 12.18 -11.29 -27.68
CA TYR A 156 12.23 -12.64 -28.21
C TYR A 156 12.28 -13.68 -27.08
N GLU A 157 13.12 -13.47 -26.07
CA GLU A 157 13.21 -14.35 -24.91
C GLU A 157 11.90 -14.39 -24.12
N TYR A 158 11.24 -13.25 -23.93
CA TYR A 158 9.93 -13.19 -23.30
C TYR A 158 8.91 -14.03 -24.07
N LEU A 159 8.76 -13.81 -25.38
CA LEU A 159 7.81 -14.54 -26.21
C LEU A 159 8.10 -16.04 -26.23
N TYR A 160 9.37 -16.41 -26.41
CA TYR A 160 9.80 -17.80 -26.49
C TYR A 160 9.54 -18.58 -25.20
N ASN A 161 9.75 -17.94 -24.04
CA ASN A 161 9.57 -18.59 -22.74
C ASN A 161 8.13 -18.49 -22.20
N SER A 162 7.35 -17.52 -22.66
CA SER A 162 6.02 -17.21 -22.07
C SER A 162 4.86 -17.63 -22.95
N ILE A 163 5.01 -17.71 -24.28
CA ILE A 163 3.90 -17.99 -25.20
C ILE A 163 3.89 -19.46 -25.61
N GLN A 164 2.83 -20.17 -25.23
CA GLN A 164 2.57 -21.53 -25.67
C GLN A 164 2.02 -21.55 -27.10
N THR A 165 2.67 -22.31 -27.99
CA THR A 165 2.18 -22.46 -29.37
C THR A 165 0.89 -23.28 -29.44
N GLU A 166 -0.11 -22.74 -30.13
CA GLU A 166 -1.36 -23.41 -30.46
C GLU A 166 -1.55 -23.52 -31.98
N PHE A 167 -2.14 -24.63 -32.45
CA PHE A 167 -2.34 -24.86 -33.88
C PHE A 167 -3.76 -24.51 -34.31
N TYR A 168 -3.89 -23.36 -34.97
CA TYR A 168 -5.10 -22.97 -35.69
C TYR A 168 -4.76 -22.07 -36.86
N PHE A 169 -5.69 -21.99 -37.82
CA PHE A 169 -5.53 -21.18 -39.02
C PHE A 169 -6.03 -19.74 -38.79
N GLY A 170 -5.24 -18.76 -39.26
CA GLY A 170 -5.55 -17.33 -39.20
C GLY A 170 -5.26 -16.66 -37.87
N SER A 171 -5.44 -15.33 -37.78
CA SER A 171 -5.43 -14.62 -36.51
C SER A 171 -6.75 -14.83 -35.79
N ARG A 172 -6.70 -15.28 -34.53
CA ARG A 172 -7.89 -15.43 -33.68
C ARG A 172 -7.82 -14.61 -32.41
N LYS A 173 -6.61 -14.46 -31.87
CA LYS A 173 -6.37 -13.80 -30.58
C LYS A 173 -5.75 -12.42 -30.74
N GLY A 174 -4.97 -12.19 -31.80
CA GLY A 174 -4.16 -10.99 -31.97
C GLY A 174 -3.14 -10.80 -30.85
N ALA A 175 -2.54 -9.61 -30.79
CA ALA A 175 -1.53 -9.27 -29.79
C ALA A 175 -2.09 -9.34 -28.35
N ILE A 176 -3.23 -8.69 -28.10
CA ILE A 176 -3.84 -8.60 -26.78
C ILE A 176 -4.23 -9.99 -26.26
N GLY A 177 -4.96 -10.77 -27.07
CA GLY A 177 -5.41 -12.10 -26.66
C GLY A 177 -4.25 -13.07 -26.42
N THR A 178 -3.17 -12.99 -27.20
CA THR A 178 -1.98 -13.83 -26.99
C THR A 178 -1.21 -13.45 -25.72
N PHE A 179 -1.11 -12.16 -25.39
CA PHE A 179 -0.51 -11.72 -24.13
C PHE A 179 -1.33 -12.18 -22.92
N GLU A 180 -2.66 -12.06 -22.98
CA GLU A 180 -3.53 -12.42 -21.86
C GLU A 180 -3.62 -13.92 -21.61
N GLN A 181 -3.64 -14.71 -22.68
CA GLN A 181 -3.77 -16.17 -22.59
C GLN A 181 -2.41 -16.88 -22.52
N LEU A 182 -1.31 -16.15 -22.73
CA LEU A 182 0.04 -16.70 -22.83
C LEU A 182 0.12 -17.84 -23.86
N SER A 183 -0.66 -17.73 -24.94
CA SER A 183 -0.69 -18.74 -25.99
C SER A 183 -1.20 -18.19 -27.34
N GLY A 184 -0.74 -18.78 -28.44
CA GLY A 184 -1.15 -18.39 -29.78
C GLY A 184 -0.47 -19.18 -30.89
N ASN A 185 -0.98 -19.07 -32.11
CA ASN A 185 -0.29 -19.58 -33.29
C ASN A 185 0.83 -18.63 -33.74
N ASP A 186 1.46 -18.95 -34.86
CA ASP A 186 2.50 -18.14 -35.50
C ASP A 186 2.03 -16.72 -35.84
N ILE A 187 0.79 -16.57 -36.32
CA ILE A 187 0.21 -15.27 -36.68
C ILE A 187 -0.01 -14.39 -35.45
N ASP A 188 -0.65 -14.92 -34.40
CA ASP A 188 -0.95 -14.15 -33.20
C ASP A 188 0.32 -13.85 -32.38
N SER A 189 1.28 -14.79 -32.35
CA SER A 189 2.60 -14.55 -31.74
C SER A 189 3.38 -13.46 -32.48
N SER A 190 3.29 -13.42 -33.81
CA SER A 190 3.88 -12.35 -34.61
C SER A 190 3.20 -11.01 -34.37
N SER A 191 1.87 -11.02 -34.18
CA SER A 191 1.10 -9.82 -33.86
C SER A 191 1.53 -9.20 -32.54
N LEU A 192 1.72 -10.04 -31.50
CA LEU A 192 2.24 -9.61 -30.21
C LEU A 192 3.66 -9.05 -30.32
N LEU A 193 4.54 -9.75 -31.05
CA LEU A 193 5.91 -9.28 -31.30
C LEU A 193 5.91 -7.89 -31.95
N ILE A 194 5.10 -7.68 -32.98
CA ILE A 194 4.97 -6.40 -33.67
C ILE A 194 4.48 -5.31 -32.72
N ALA A 195 3.46 -5.60 -31.91
CA ALA A 195 2.89 -4.64 -30.96
C ALA A 195 3.94 -4.17 -29.93
N ILE A 196 4.71 -5.11 -29.37
CA ILE A 196 5.76 -4.84 -28.39
C ILE A 196 6.88 -4.02 -29.03
N LEU A 197 7.43 -4.46 -30.17
CA LEU A 197 8.57 -3.80 -30.82
C LEU A 197 8.28 -2.35 -31.25
N ARG A 198 7.03 -2.00 -31.51
CA ARG A 198 6.63 -0.61 -31.82
C ARG A 198 6.73 0.33 -30.62
N HIS A 199 6.70 -0.21 -29.40
CA HIS A 199 6.56 0.54 -28.15
C HIS A 199 7.73 0.35 -27.17
N MET A 200 8.80 -0.30 -27.63
CA MET A 200 10.09 -0.33 -26.94
C MET A 200 10.82 1.00 -27.02
#